data_AF-A0A3P8KEQ9-F1
#
_entry.id   AF-A0A3P8KEQ9-F1
#
_cell.length_a   1.000
_cell.length_b   1.000
_cell.length_c   1.000
_cell.angle_alpha   90.00
_cell.angle_beta   90.00
_cell.angle_gamma   90.00
#
_symmetry.space_group_name_H-M   'P 1'
#
loop_
_entity.id
_entity.type
_entity.pdbx_description
1 polymer ?
#
loop_
_entity_poly.entity_id
_entity_poly.type
_entity_poly.pdbx_seq_one_letter_code
_entity_poly.pdbx_strand_id
1 'polypeptide(L)'
;MKYYGKDPRTITRCLVYGTLLALGLYVIWLLVTMGNIPRAEFVGIAQKGGNIDVLVQALSGVLNSRSLDLLLVVFSNFAVASSFLGVTLGLFDYLADLFGFDDSALGRFKTAVLTFVPPVIGGLLWPNGFLYAIGYAGLAATIWAAIVPALLARASRKRFGSPQFRVWGGKPMIALILLFGVGNVIVHFLSSFNVLPVYQ
;
A
#
# COMPACT_ATOMS: atom_id res chain seq x y z
N MET A 1 -5.19 -0.24 -21.93
CA MET A 1 -5.56 -0.47 -23.35
C MET A 1 -7.05 -0.56 -23.59
N LYS A 2 -7.86 -1.17 -22.71
CA LYS A 2 -9.32 -1.33 -22.91
C LYS A 2 -10.13 -0.02 -22.81
N TYR A 3 -9.71 0.96 -22.01
CA TYR A 3 -10.46 2.23 -21.79
C TYR A 3 -9.87 3.47 -22.48
N TYR A 4 -8.54 3.58 -22.59
CA TYR A 4 -7.86 4.78 -23.16
C TYR A 4 -7.14 4.52 -24.51
N GLY A 5 -7.34 3.35 -25.12
CA GLY A 5 -6.66 2.98 -26.36
C GLY A 5 -5.13 2.87 -26.23
N LYS A 6 -4.42 3.17 -27.33
CA LYS A 6 -2.94 3.27 -27.41
C LYS A 6 -2.49 4.75 -27.47
N ASP A 7 -3.12 5.66 -26.74
CA ASP A 7 -2.63 7.06 -26.64
C ASP A 7 -1.71 7.23 -25.42
N PRO A 8 -0.37 7.29 -25.62
CA PRO A 8 0.56 7.38 -24.50
C PRO A 8 0.45 8.71 -23.75
N ARG A 9 -0.02 9.79 -24.41
CA ARG A 9 -0.09 11.12 -23.79
C ARG A 9 -1.20 11.19 -22.75
N THR A 10 -2.38 10.71 -23.11
CA THR A 10 -3.53 10.65 -22.18
C THR A 10 -3.23 9.74 -21.01
N ILE A 11 -2.66 8.55 -21.25
CA ILE A 11 -2.26 7.62 -20.18
C ILE A 11 -1.23 8.25 -19.24
N THR A 12 -0.21 8.93 -19.78
CA THR A 12 0.80 9.60 -18.96
C THR A 12 0.19 10.71 -18.11
N ARG A 13 -0.70 11.54 -18.67
CA ARG A 13 -1.39 12.60 -17.92
C ARG A 13 -2.24 12.04 -16.80
N CYS A 14 -3.04 11.01 -17.06
CA CYS A 14 -3.85 10.36 -16.04
C CYS A 14 -2.99 9.79 -14.91
N LEU A 15 -1.89 9.13 -15.23
CA LEU A 15 -0.95 8.61 -14.22
C LEU A 15 -0.34 9.74 -13.39
N VAL A 16 0.15 10.81 -14.03
CA VAL A 16 0.79 11.94 -13.36
C VAL A 16 -0.19 12.69 -12.47
N TYR A 17 -1.37 13.07 -12.98
CA TYR A 17 -2.37 13.77 -12.17
C TYR A 17 -2.90 12.88 -11.03
N GLY A 18 -3.07 11.58 -11.28
CA GLY A 18 -3.45 10.62 -10.25
C GLY A 18 -2.42 10.53 -9.12
N THR A 19 -1.13 10.39 -9.46
CA THR A 19 -0.06 10.35 -8.46
C THR A 19 0.15 11.68 -7.75
N LEU A 20 0.04 12.82 -8.45
CA LEU A 20 0.13 14.15 -7.83
C LEU A 20 -1.02 14.41 -6.85
N LEU A 21 -2.25 14.01 -7.19
CA LEU A 21 -3.39 14.11 -6.29
C LEU A 21 -3.17 13.24 -5.05
N ALA A 22 -2.74 11.98 -5.23
CA ALA A 22 -2.42 11.09 -4.12
C ALA A 22 -1.33 11.68 -3.22
N LEU A 23 -0.26 12.22 -3.81
CA LEU A 23 0.81 12.88 -3.07
C LEU A 23 0.29 14.07 -2.26
N GLY A 24 -0.56 14.92 -2.84
CA GLY A 24 -1.17 16.06 -2.14
C GLY A 24 -1.98 15.61 -0.92
N LEU A 25 -2.79 14.56 -1.07
CA LEU A 25 -3.55 13.98 0.03
C LEU A 25 -2.64 13.41 1.13
N TYR A 26 -1.56 12.71 0.75
CA TYR A 26 -0.57 12.20 1.71
C TYR A 26 0.14 13.33 2.47
N VAL A 27 0.53 14.41 1.78
CA VAL A 27 1.16 15.57 2.44
C VAL A 27 0.20 16.21 3.43
N ILE A 28 -1.06 16.43 3.05
CA ILE A 28 -2.07 16.98 3.96
C ILE A 28 -2.25 16.05 5.18
N TRP A 29 -2.38 14.75 4.94
CA TRP A 29 -2.52 13.77 6.01
C TRP A 29 -1.33 13.78 6.99
N LEU A 30 -0.10 13.80 6.46
CA LEU A 30 1.11 13.83 7.28
C LEU A 30 1.21 15.15 8.06
N LEU A 31 0.88 16.29 7.46
CA LEU A 31 0.88 17.58 8.15
C LEU A 31 -0.17 17.62 9.27
N VAL A 32 -1.36 17.07 9.04
CA VAL A 32 -2.41 17.01 10.06
C VAL A 32 -2.00 16.08 11.20
N THR A 33 -1.54 14.86 10.90
CA THR A 33 -1.19 13.88 11.94
C THR A 33 0.08 14.26 12.68
N MET A 34 1.20 14.48 11.98
CA MET A 34 2.48 14.82 12.61
C MET A 34 2.55 16.25 13.13
N GLY A 35 1.72 17.16 12.61
CA GLY A 35 1.67 18.55 13.09
C GLY A 35 0.82 18.75 14.33
N ASN A 36 -0.20 17.91 14.57
CA ASN A 36 -1.08 18.04 15.73
C ASN A 36 -0.74 17.07 16.86
N ILE A 37 -0.22 15.88 16.57
CA ILE A 37 0.14 14.90 17.61
C ILE A 37 1.52 15.26 18.19
N PRO A 38 1.65 15.50 19.51
CA PRO A 38 2.94 15.76 20.14
C PRO A 38 3.93 14.60 19.94
N ARG A 39 5.22 14.92 19.73
CA ARG A 39 6.26 13.90 19.48
C ARG A 39 6.33 12.81 20.54
N ALA A 40 6.09 13.16 21.81
CA ALA A 40 6.11 12.22 22.93
C ALA A 40 4.99 11.17 22.85
N GLU A 41 3.84 11.49 22.25
CA GLU A 41 2.71 10.57 22.13
C GLU A 41 2.95 9.47 21.09
N PHE A 42 3.81 9.72 20.09
CA PHE A 42 4.18 8.71 19.09
C PHE A 42 4.86 7.48 19.70
N VAL A 43 5.55 7.63 20.83
CA VAL A 43 6.11 6.49 21.57
C VAL A 43 4.98 5.59 22.08
N GLY A 44 3.92 6.17 22.67
CA GLY A 44 2.75 5.43 23.11
C GLY A 44 1.97 4.78 21.96
N ILE A 45 1.89 5.44 20.81
CA ILE A 45 1.27 4.88 19.59
C ILE A 45 2.07 3.68 19.09
N ALA A 46 3.39 3.79 19.03
CA ALA A 46 4.28 2.70 18.62
C ALA A 46 4.19 1.50 19.58
N GLN A 47 4.14 1.74 20.90
CA GLN A 47 3.97 0.70 21.92
C GLN A 47 2.63 -0.03 21.80
N LYS A 48 1.57 0.65 21.35
CA LYS A 48 0.26 0.06 21.06
C LYS A 48 0.18 -0.63 19.68
N GLY A 49 1.31 -0.91 19.05
CA GLY A 49 1.39 -1.63 17.77
C GLY A 49 1.32 -0.75 16.53
N GLY A 50 1.10 0.57 16.67
CA GLY A 50 1.08 1.51 15.55
C GLY A 50 -0.07 1.30 14.57
N ASN A 51 -1.17 0.67 15.02
CA ASN A 51 -2.34 0.39 14.20
C ASN A 51 -3.08 1.69 13.83
N ILE A 52 -3.86 1.65 12.74
CA ILE A 52 -4.59 2.82 12.22
C ILE A 52 -5.60 3.35 13.25
N ASP A 53 -6.28 2.47 13.98
CA ASP A 53 -7.24 2.84 15.01
C ASP A 53 -6.59 3.60 16.16
N VAL A 54 -5.38 3.19 16.58
CA VAL A 54 -4.61 3.88 17.62
C VAL A 54 -4.21 5.29 17.17
N LEU A 55 -3.80 5.44 15.91
CA LEU A 55 -3.45 6.75 15.36
C LEU A 55 -4.68 7.68 15.27
N VAL A 56 -5.81 7.15 14.83
CA VAL A 56 -7.08 7.90 14.74
C VAL A 56 -7.54 8.32 16.12
N GLN A 57 -7.46 7.43 17.13
CA GLN A 57 -7.79 7.75 18.52
C GLN A 57 -6.88 8.85 19.10
N ALA A 58 -5.57 8.79 18.82
CA ALA A 58 -4.64 9.84 19.26
C ALA A 58 -5.00 11.20 18.63
N LEU A 59 -5.29 11.21 17.33
CA LEU A 59 -5.72 12.44 16.64
C LEU A 59 -7.05 12.96 17.20
N SER A 60 -8.02 12.09 17.43
CA SER A 60 -9.29 12.40 18.09
C SER A 60 -9.09 13.03 19.48
N GLY A 61 -8.13 12.53 20.27
CA GLY A 61 -7.82 13.06 21.60
C GLY A 61 -7.28 14.49 21.58
N VAL A 62 -6.68 14.93 20.48
CA VAL A 62 -6.18 16.30 20.29
C VAL A 62 -7.28 17.25 19.78
N LEU A 63 -8.38 16.71 19.23
CA LEU A 63 -9.47 17.53 18.71
C LEU A 63 -10.38 18.02 19.84
N ASN A 64 -10.45 19.34 20.03
CA ASN A 64 -11.30 19.99 21.04
C ASN A 64 -12.82 19.95 20.73
N SER A 65 -13.29 19.12 19.80
CA SER A 65 -14.70 19.05 19.37
C SER A 65 -15.18 17.63 19.19
N ARG A 66 -16.21 17.26 19.96
CA ARG A 66 -16.87 15.95 19.92
C ARG A 66 -17.46 15.60 18.54
N SER A 67 -17.91 16.61 17.80
CA SER A 67 -18.46 16.41 16.45
C SER A 67 -17.37 16.07 15.42
N LEU A 68 -16.18 16.67 15.56
CA LEU A 68 -15.05 16.38 14.69
C LEU A 68 -14.46 15.00 14.99
N ASP A 69 -14.38 14.62 16.27
CA ASP A 69 -14.00 13.28 16.70
C ASP A 69 -14.92 12.21 16.08
N LEU A 70 -16.24 12.35 16.25
CA LEU A 70 -17.20 11.38 15.71
C LEU A 70 -17.10 11.29 14.17
N LEU A 71 -16.96 12.43 13.48
CA LEU A 71 -16.79 12.45 12.03
C LEU A 71 -15.50 11.75 11.59
N LEU A 72 -14.39 11.98 12.30
CA LEU A 72 -13.10 11.35 12.01
C LEU A 72 -13.18 9.82 12.18
N VAL A 73 -13.77 9.35 13.28
CA VAL A 73 -13.93 7.92 13.58
C VAL A 73 -14.83 7.25 12.55
N VAL A 74 -15.98 7.84 12.23
CA VAL A 74 -16.91 7.30 11.23
C VAL A 74 -16.24 7.26 9.86
N PHE A 75 -15.62 8.37 9.44
CA PHE A 75 -14.92 8.44 8.16
C PHE A 75 -13.80 7.39 8.06
N SER A 76 -12.97 7.25 9.09
CA SER A 76 -11.89 6.26 9.11
C SER A 76 -12.42 4.83 9.00
N ASN A 77 -13.49 4.50 9.73
CA ASN A 77 -14.13 3.19 9.65
C ASN A 77 -14.68 2.89 8.25
N PHE A 78 -15.35 3.86 7.61
CA PHE A 78 -15.82 3.71 6.23
C PHE A 78 -14.67 3.62 5.22
N ALA A 79 -13.59 4.38 5.40
CA ALA A 79 -12.41 4.33 4.56
C ALA A 79 -11.72 2.95 4.65
N VAL A 80 -11.56 2.42 5.86
CA VAL A 80 -11.00 1.07 6.07
C VAL A 80 -11.93 0.00 5.48
N ALA A 81 -13.24 0.09 5.73
CA ALA A 81 -14.20 -0.89 5.21
C ALA A 81 -14.25 -0.91 3.67
N SER A 82 -14.31 0.27 3.04
CA SER A 82 -14.33 0.37 1.57
C SER A 82 -13.03 -0.10 0.91
N SER A 83 -11.87 0.25 1.49
CA SER A 83 -10.57 -0.25 1.05
C SER A 83 -10.48 -1.78 1.19
N PHE A 84 -10.93 -2.30 2.34
CA PHE A 84 -10.96 -3.74 2.62
C PHE A 84 -11.81 -4.49 1.60
N LEU A 85 -13.02 -4.00 1.30
CA LEU A 85 -13.90 -4.64 0.31
C LEU A 85 -13.25 -4.67 -1.09
N GLY A 86 -12.64 -3.58 -1.53
CA GLY A 86 -11.97 -3.51 -2.84
C GLY A 86 -10.82 -4.52 -2.96
N VAL A 87 -9.94 -4.58 -1.96
CA VAL A 87 -8.80 -5.51 -1.95
C VAL A 87 -9.27 -6.96 -1.81
N THR A 88 -10.26 -7.20 -0.96
CA THR A 88 -10.81 -8.54 -0.70
C THR A 88 -11.47 -9.12 -1.95
N LEU A 89 -12.23 -8.33 -2.70
CA LEU A 89 -12.81 -8.79 -3.96
C LEU A 89 -11.72 -9.19 -4.96
N GLY A 90 -10.67 -8.37 -5.10
CA GLY A 90 -9.52 -8.71 -5.95
C GLY A 90 -8.78 -9.97 -5.52
N LEU A 91 -8.60 -10.17 -4.20
CA LEU A 91 -8.00 -11.38 -3.65
C LEU A 91 -8.91 -12.60 -3.84
N PHE A 92 -10.22 -12.44 -3.64
CA PHE A 92 -11.22 -13.49 -3.82
C PHE A 92 -11.20 -13.99 -5.26
N ASP A 93 -11.29 -13.10 -6.24
CA ASP A 93 -11.26 -13.46 -7.67
C ASP A 93 -9.93 -14.12 -8.04
N TYR A 94 -8.80 -13.57 -7.56
CA TYR A 94 -7.48 -14.16 -7.77
C TYR A 94 -7.37 -15.58 -7.22
N LEU A 95 -7.89 -15.85 -6.02
CA LEU A 95 -7.85 -17.17 -5.41
C LEU A 95 -8.80 -18.14 -6.10
N ALA A 96 -9.98 -17.69 -6.53
CA ALA A 96 -10.90 -18.49 -7.33
C ALA A 96 -10.22 -18.97 -8.62
N ASP A 97 -9.56 -18.06 -9.33
CA ASP A 97 -8.82 -18.36 -10.55
C ASP A 97 -7.61 -19.28 -10.28
N LEU A 98 -6.85 -19.03 -9.21
CA LEU A 98 -5.64 -19.79 -8.88
C LEU A 98 -5.93 -21.25 -8.54
N PHE A 99 -7.02 -21.51 -7.81
CA PHE A 99 -7.43 -22.86 -7.43
C PHE A 99 -8.43 -23.50 -8.39
N GLY A 100 -8.86 -22.78 -9.42
CA GLY A 100 -9.85 -23.24 -10.40
C GLY A 100 -11.21 -23.53 -9.76
N PHE A 101 -11.60 -22.75 -8.75
CA PHE A 101 -12.90 -22.89 -8.11
C PHE A 101 -14.01 -22.42 -9.04
N ASP A 102 -15.12 -23.16 -9.03
CA ASP A 102 -16.30 -22.89 -9.84
C ASP A 102 -17.18 -21.79 -9.24
N ASP A 103 -17.99 -21.13 -10.08
CA ASP A 103 -18.95 -20.09 -9.66
C ASP A 103 -20.14 -20.62 -8.85
N SER A 104 -20.16 -21.91 -8.51
CA SER A 104 -21.20 -22.50 -7.68
C SER A 104 -21.16 -21.92 -6.26
N ALA A 105 -22.29 -22.00 -5.54
CA ALA A 105 -22.36 -21.53 -4.15
C ALA A 105 -21.30 -22.20 -3.26
N LEU A 106 -20.96 -23.46 -3.54
CA LEU A 106 -19.96 -24.22 -2.80
C LEU A 106 -18.53 -23.82 -3.20
N GLY A 107 -18.27 -23.56 -4.48
CA GLY A 107 -16.99 -23.03 -4.96
C GLY A 107 -16.69 -21.64 -4.40
N ARG A 108 -17.66 -20.73 -4.46
CA ARG A 108 -17.55 -19.38 -3.86
C ARG A 108 -17.38 -19.41 -2.34
N PHE A 109 -18.04 -20.35 -1.65
CA PHE A 109 -17.84 -20.52 -0.22
C PHE A 109 -16.41 -20.96 0.12
N LYS A 110 -15.83 -21.90 -0.64
CA LYS A 110 -14.42 -22.30 -0.49
C LYS A 110 -13.47 -21.12 -0.70
N THR A 111 -13.69 -20.33 -1.76
CA THR A 111 -12.92 -19.11 -2.00
C THR A 111 -13.06 -18.11 -0.86
N ALA A 112 -14.27 -17.91 -0.34
CA ALA A 112 -14.51 -17.01 0.79
C ALA A 112 -13.75 -17.46 2.04
N VAL A 113 -13.84 -18.76 2.37
CA VAL A 113 -13.09 -19.33 3.50
C VAL A 113 -11.59 -19.07 3.33
N LEU A 114 -11.02 -19.33 2.17
CA LEU A 114 -9.60 -19.10 1.92
C LEU A 114 -9.21 -17.61 1.94
N THR A 115 -10.13 -16.73 1.53
CA THR A 115 -9.90 -15.28 1.48
C THR A 115 -9.94 -14.66 2.89
N PHE A 116 -10.88 -15.08 3.74
CA PHE A 116 -11.13 -14.43 5.03
C PHE A 116 -10.50 -15.16 6.23
N VAL A 117 -10.50 -16.49 6.25
CA VAL A 117 -10.07 -17.24 7.43
C VAL A 117 -8.59 -17.04 7.75
N PRO A 118 -7.64 -17.13 6.79
CA PRO A 118 -6.23 -16.92 7.11
C PRO A 118 -5.92 -15.51 7.64
N PRO A 119 -6.41 -14.41 7.04
CA PRO A 119 -6.23 -13.07 7.60
C PRO A 119 -6.86 -12.90 9.00
N VAL A 120 -8.05 -13.46 9.23
CA VAL A 120 -8.73 -13.40 10.54
C VAL A 120 -7.92 -14.14 11.61
N ILE A 121 -7.45 -15.35 11.33
CA ILE A 121 -6.59 -16.11 12.26
C ILE A 121 -5.30 -15.33 12.54
N GLY A 122 -4.67 -14.76 11.50
CA GLY A 122 -3.48 -13.93 11.66
C GLY A 122 -3.70 -12.72 12.57
N GLY A 123 -4.83 -12.03 12.41
CA GLY A 123 -5.21 -10.88 13.25
C GLY A 123 -5.53 -11.26 14.70
N LEU A 124 -6.11 -12.45 14.93
CA LEU A 124 -6.39 -12.95 16.28
C LEU A 124 -5.12 -13.39 17.01
N LEU A 125 -4.17 -14.02 16.31
CA LEU A 125 -2.92 -14.50 16.89
C LEU A 125 -1.90 -13.37 17.10
N TRP A 126 -1.88 -12.37 16.21
CA TRP A 126 -0.97 -11.23 16.29
C TRP A 126 -1.73 -9.90 16.18
N PRO A 127 -2.34 -9.41 17.27
CA PRO A 127 -3.14 -8.17 17.28
C PRO A 127 -2.31 -6.90 16.95
N ASN A 128 -1.00 -6.91 17.24
CA ASN A 128 -0.06 -5.85 16.86
C ASN A 128 0.70 -6.19 15.55
N GLY A 129 0.20 -7.16 14.78
CA GLY A 129 0.84 -7.67 13.57
C GLY A 129 0.67 -6.78 12.33
N PHE A 130 -0.19 -5.75 12.39
CA PHE A 130 -0.50 -4.90 11.24
C PHE A 130 0.74 -4.22 10.66
N LEU A 131 1.60 -3.63 11.50
CA LEU A 131 2.80 -2.94 11.05
C LEU A 131 3.78 -3.90 10.35
N TYR A 132 3.89 -5.14 10.83
CA TYR A 132 4.69 -6.18 10.17
C TYR A 132 4.06 -6.58 8.83
N ALA A 133 2.74 -6.83 8.82
CA ALA A 133 2.02 -7.25 7.61
C ALA A 133 2.11 -6.19 6.50
N ILE A 134 1.87 -4.91 6.82
CA ILE A 134 1.99 -3.82 5.84
C ILE A 134 3.44 -3.60 5.42
N GLY A 135 4.42 -3.83 6.30
CA GLY A 135 5.83 -3.81 5.97
C GLY A 135 6.20 -4.86 4.91
N TYR A 136 5.81 -6.13 5.11
CA TYR A 136 6.05 -7.21 4.15
C TYR A 136 5.25 -7.02 2.85
N ALA A 137 4.02 -6.50 2.93
CA ALA A 137 3.26 -6.13 1.74
C ALA A 137 3.99 -5.04 0.94
N GLY A 138 4.59 -4.06 1.61
CA GLY A 138 5.45 -3.04 0.99
C GLY A 138 6.70 -3.62 0.33
N LEU A 139 7.31 -4.65 0.93
CA LEU A 139 8.43 -5.39 0.33
C LEU A 139 8.00 -6.09 -0.96
N ALA A 140 6.88 -6.83 -0.94
CA ALA A 140 6.31 -7.48 -2.12
C ALA A 140 5.97 -6.46 -3.22
N ALA A 141 5.37 -5.32 -2.84
CA ALA A 141 5.08 -4.22 -3.75
C ALA A 141 6.36 -3.62 -4.34
N THR A 142 7.45 -3.50 -3.57
CA THR A 142 8.75 -3.02 -4.09
C THR A 142 9.27 -3.94 -5.21
N ILE A 143 9.17 -5.25 -5.01
CA ILE A 143 9.59 -6.23 -6.03
C ILE A 143 8.73 -6.09 -7.29
N TRP A 144 7.41 -6.14 -7.13
CA TRP A 144 6.47 -6.17 -8.26
C TRP A 144 6.25 -4.83 -8.96
N ALA A 145 6.30 -3.71 -8.24
CA ALA A 145 5.98 -2.38 -8.77
C ALA A 145 7.21 -1.53 -9.08
N ALA A 146 8.38 -1.80 -8.50
CA ALA A 146 9.62 -1.07 -8.81
C ALA A 146 10.62 -1.93 -9.60
N ILE A 147 11.03 -3.08 -9.06
CA ILE A 147 12.13 -3.88 -9.64
C ILE A 147 11.69 -4.54 -10.95
N VAL A 148 10.58 -5.29 -10.93
CA VAL A 148 10.08 -6.01 -12.12
C VAL A 148 9.80 -5.07 -13.30
N PRO A 149 9.09 -3.93 -13.14
CA PRO A 149 8.82 -3.02 -14.26
C PRO A 149 10.09 -2.37 -14.82
N ALA A 150 11.07 -2.06 -13.96
CA ALA A 150 12.36 -1.52 -14.40
C ALA A 150 13.14 -2.55 -15.26
N LEU A 151 13.16 -3.81 -14.85
CA LEU A 151 13.77 -4.90 -15.62
C LEU A 151 13.02 -5.18 -16.93
N LEU A 152 11.69 -5.19 -16.90
CA LEU A 152 10.86 -5.34 -18.09
C LEU A 152 11.07 -4.20 -19.08
N ALA A 153 11.19 -2.96 -18.61
CA ALA A 153 11.52 -1.81 -19.46
C ALA A 153 12.89 -1.97 -20.13
N ARG A 154 13.90 -2.49 -19.41
CA ARG A 154 15.24 -2.78 -19.97
C ARG A 154 15.18 -3.90 -21.01
N ALA A 155 14.51 -5.00 -20.69
CA ALA A 155 14.36 -6.16 -21.58
C ALA A 155 13.59 -5.80 -22.85
N SER A 156 12.49 -5.05 -22.73
CA SER A 156 11.69 -4.55 -23.84
C SER A 156 12.49 -3.65 -24.78
N ARG A 157 13.30 -2.73 -24.24
CA ARG A 157 14.20 -1.88 -25.04
C ARG A 157 15.22 -2.69 -25.82
N LYS A 158 15.80 -3.75 -25.22
CA LYS A 158 16.78 -4.62 -25.89
C LYS A 158 16.14 -5.46 -26.99
N ARG A 159 14.93 -5.97 -26.76
CA ARG A 159 14.24 -6.88 -27.69
C ARG A 159 13.51 -6.18 -28.82
N PHE A 160 12.93 -5.00 -28.56
CA PHE A 160 12.01 -4.34 -29.50
C PHE A 160 12.40 -2.90 -29.83
N GLY A 161 13.45 -2.32 -29.24
CA GLY A 161 13.87 -0.93 -29.50
C GLY A 161 12.94 0.17 -28.94
N SER A 162 11.78 -0.19 -28.40
CA SER A 162 10.74 0.73 -27.84
C SER A 162 10.22 1.81 -28.82
N PRO A 163 9.67 1.44 -29.98
CA PRO A 163 9.36 2.38 -31.06
C PRO A 163 8.17 3.32 -30.78
N GLN A 164 7.27 2.99 -29.84
CA GLN A 164 6.02 3.75 -29.63
C GLN A 164 6.05 4.71 -28.44
N PHE A 165 6.80 4.40 -27.38
CA PHE A 165 6.91 5.24 -26.19
C PHE A 165 8.20 4.95 -25.43
N ARG A 166 8.87 6.01 -24.98
CA ARG A 166 10.04 5.91 -24.12
C ARG A 166 9.99 7.00 -23.06
N VAL A 167 9.99 6.58 -21.80
CA VAL A 167 10.08 7.52 -20.68
C VAL A 167 11.42 8.26 -20.70
N TRP A 168 11.38 9.53 -20.31
CA TRP A 168 12.55 10.38 -20.14
C TRP A 168 13.54 9.76 -19.11
N GLY A 169 14.83 10.03 -19.27
CA GLY A 169 15.89 9.55 -18.37
C GLY A 169 16.55 8.23 -18.77
N GLY A 170 16.12 7.56 -19.84
CA GLY A 170 16.91 6.53 -20.52
C GLY A 170 17.36 5.36 -19.63
N LYS A 171 18.63 4.92 -19.77
CA LYS A 171 19.24 3.87 -18.93
C LYS A 171 19.48 4.33 -17.48
N PRO A 172 19.94 5.57 -17.21
CA PRO A 172 20.09 6.07 -15.83
C PRO A 172 18.83 5.98 -14.98
N MET A 173 17.65 6.32 -15.53
CA MET A 173 16.38 6.21 -14.80
C MET A 173 16.07 4.77 -14.36
N ILE A 174 16.35 3.79 -15.22
CA ILE A 174 16.16 2.37 -14.87
C ILE A 174 17.11 2.00 -13.72
N ALA A 175 18.37 2.41 -13.78
CA ALA A 175 19.32 2.15 -12.72
C ALA A 175 18.88 2.81 -11.40
N LEU A 176 18.39 4.05 -11.44
CA LEU A 176 17.87 4.76 -10.26
C LEU A 176 16.71 3.99 -9.60
N ILE A 177 15.72 3.54 -10.38
CA ILE A 177 14.57 2.79 -9.86
C ILE A 177 15.01 1.45 -9.26
N LEU A 178 15.99 0.78 -9.88
CA LEU A 178 16.54 -0.47 -9.35
C LEU A 178 17.29 -0.23 -8.04
N LEU A 179 18.12 0.82 -7.96
CA LEU A 179 18.82 1.19 -6.73
C LEU A 179 17.84 1.56 -5.62
N PHE A 180 16.77 2.29 -5.94
CA PHE A 180 15.70 2.60 -5.00
C PHE A 180 14.99 1.32 -4.50
N GLY A 181 14.66 0.40 -5.41
CA GLY A 181 14.03 -0.88 -5.04
C GLY A 181 14.94 -1.74 -4.15
N VAL A 182 16.22 -1.88 -4.52
CA VAL A 182 17.22 -2.60 -3.71
C VAL A 182 17.43 -1.91 -2.36
N GLY A 183 17.48 -0.58 -2.33
CA GLY A 183 17.58 0.21 -1.12
C GLY A 183 16.41 -0.05 -0.17
N ASN A 184 15.18 -0.07 -0.67
CA ASN A 184 13.99 -0.40 0.14
C ASN A 184 14.07 -1.82 0.73
N VAL A 185 14.51 -2.81 -0.06
CA VAL A 185 14.70 -4.19 0.42
C VAL A 185 15.74 -4.22 1.54
N ILE A 186 16.89 -3.55 1.35
CA ILE A 186 17.95 -3.47 2.36
C ILE A 186 17.43 -2.79 3.64
N VAL A 187 16.78 -1.64 3.52
CA VAL A 187 16.22 -0.89 4.66
C VAL A 187 15.18 -1.73 5.39
N HIS A 188 14.32 -2.46 4.67
CA HIS A 188 13.35 -3.34 5.29
C HIS A 188 14.03 -4.42 6.14
N PHE A 189 15.03 -5.13 5.61
CA PHE A 189 15.77 -6.13 6.38
C PHE A 189 16.53 -5.52 7.56
N LEU A 190 17.23 -4.39 7.36
CA LEU A 190 17.94 -3.71 8.44
C LEU A 190 16.98 -3.27 9.57
N SER A 191 15.77 -2.82 9.21
CA SER A 191 14.70 -2.52 10.16
C SER A 191 14.23 -3.77 10.89
N SER A 192 13.97 -4.87 10.17
CA SER A 192 13.54 -6.15 10.76
C SER A 192 14.58 -6.76 11.70
N PHE A 193 15.87 -6.52 11.47
CA PHE A 193 16.96 -6.95 12.34
C PHE A 193 17.30 -5.94 13.47
N ASN A 194 16.49 -4.88 13.65
CA ASN A 194 16.73 -3.80 14.63
C ASN A 194 18.12 -3.15 14.51
N VAL A 195 18.70 -3.14 13.30
CA VAL A 195 19.99 -2.50 13.02
C VAL A 195 19.84 -0.99 12.81
N LEU A 196 18.64 -0.55 12.42
CA LEU A 196 18.33 0.88 12.26
C LEU A 196 17.94 1.51 13.60
N PRO A 197 18.34 2.78 13.85
CA PRO A 197 17.96 3.48 15.06
C PRO A 197 16.44 3.69 15.10
N VAL A 198 15.82 3.25 16.19
CA VAL A 198 14.40 3.46 16.46
C VAL A 198 14.28 4.57 17.50
N TYR A 199 13.37 5.50 17.26
CA TYR A 199 13.03 6.52 18.26
C TYR A 199 12.28 5.84 19.40
N GLN A 200 12.91 5.80 20.58
CA GLN A 200 12.34 5.26 21.82
C GLN A 200 11.83 6.39 22.71
#